data_AF-A0A9Q4PX67-F1
#
_entry.id   AF-A0A9Q4PX67-F1
#
_cell.length_a   1.000
_cell.length_b   1.000
_cell.length_c   1.000
_cell.angle_alpha   90.00
_cell.angle_beta   90.00
_cell.angle_gamma   90.00
#
_symmetry.space_group_name_H-M   'P 1'
#
loop_
_entity.id
_entity.type
_entity.pdbx_description
1 polymer ?
#
loop_
_entity_poly.entity_id
_entity_poly.type
_entity_poly.pdbx_seq_one_letter_code
_entity_poly.pdbx_strand_id
1 'polypeptide(L)'
;MVGYPISLAVLLCLVAAAVCVCGCTSDGGVDNPDAVSGTGTVVYNDLEGGFYGIVTDDGTRYLPLNLPDAFAEDNLAITFTGIPRNEVATIQQWGIPLELTEISSEDMTEVLPLFD
;
A
#
# COMPACT_ATOMS: atom_id res chain seq x y z
N MET A 1 43.24 4.82 -35.19
CA MET A 1 42.52 4.67 -33.91
C MET A 1 41.12 5.22 -34.10
N VAL A 2 40.27 4.58 -34.92
CA VAL A 2 39.42 3.39 -34.65
C VAL A 2 38.57 3.55 -33.38
N GLY A 3 37.26 3.79 -33.59
CA GLY A 3 36.11 3.46 -32.71
C GLY A 3 35.98 4.23 -31.40
N TYR A 4 34.83 4.74 -30.94
CA TYR A 4 33.43 4.76 -31.38
C TYR A 4 32.75 5.90 -30.58
N PRO A 5 32.20 6.98 -31.17
CA PRO A 5 31.26 7.85 -30.45
C PRO A 5 29.82 7.38 -30.68
N ILE A 6 29.58 6.06 -30.58
CA ILE A 6 28.27 5.44 -30.92
C ILE A 6 27.75 4.55 -29.77
N SER A 7 28.42 4.49 -28.61
CA SER A 7 27.96 3.65 -27.48
C SER A 7 26.99 4.32 -26.52
N LEU A 8 26.79 5.64 -26.54
CA LEU A 8 25.85 6.29 -25.62
C LEU A 8 24.44 6.44 -26.23
N ALA A 9 24.34 6.65 -27.55
CA ALA A 9 23.07 6.85 -28.23
C ALA A 9 22.27 5.55 -28.42
N VAL A 10 22.94 4.40 -28.57
CA VAL A 10 22.26 3.10 -28.71
C VAL A 10 21.76 2.57 -27.36
N LEU A 11 22.42 2.95 -26.25
CA LEU A 11 22.00 2.57 -24.90
C LEU A 11 20.69 3.28 -24.47
N LEU A 12 20.40 4.45 -25.04
CA LEU A 12 19.19 5.22 -24.71
C LEU A 12 17.92 4.72 -25.44
N CYS A 13 18.06 3.93 -26.52
CA CYS A 13 16.91 3.48 -27.34
C CYS A 13 16.26 2.17 -26.89
N LEU A 14 16.80 1.44 -25.90
CA LEU A 14 16.30 0.12 -25.50
C LEU A 14 15.38 0.10 -24.27
N VAL A 15 15.15 1.22 -23.58
CA VAL A 15 14.37 1.23 -22.32
C VAL A 15 12.97 1.85 -22.43
N ALA A 16 12.55 2.29 -23.61
CA ALA A 16 11.25 2.97 -23.80
C ALA A 16 10.19 2.09 -24.49
N ALA A 17 10.27 0.77 -24.33
CA ALA A 17 9.22 -0.15 -24.73
C ALA A 17 8.63 -0.81 -23.47
N ALA A 18 7.33 -0.57 -23.27
CA ALA A 18 6.49 -1.07 -22.19
C ALA A 18 6.62 -0.33 -20.84
N VAL A 19 5.85 0.76 -20.69
CA VAL A 19 5.05 0.84 -19.48
C VAL A 19 3.59 0.95 -19.90
N CYS A 20 2.87 -0.11 -19.56
CA CYS A 20 1.45 -0.28 -19.81
C CYS A 20 0.71 0.89 -19.15
N VAL A 21 0.06 1.73 -19.96
CA VAL A 21 -1.00 2.62 -19.48
C VAL A 21 -2.18 1.72 -19.14
N CYS A 22 -2.12 1.10 -17.96
CA CYS A 22 -3.30 0.64 -17.26
C CYS A 22 -3.66 1.77 -16.30
N GLY A 23 -4.33 2.79 -16.84
CA GLY A 23 -5.01 3.78 -16.00
C GLY A 23 -6.15 3.08 -15.29
N CYS A 24 -5.90 2.52 -14.11
CA CYS A 24 -6.96 2.14 -13.19
C CYS A 24 -7.52 3.43 -12.58
N THR A 25 -8.53 4.02 -13.22
CA THR A 25 -9.41 4.96 -12.51
C THR A 25 -10.28 4.12 -11.57
N SER A 26 -9.83 3.97 -10.34
CA SER A 26 -10.70 3.54 -9.25
C SER A 26 -11.58 4.73 -8.89
N ASP A 27 -12.75 4.77 -9.52
CA ASP A 27 -13.90 5.58 -9.14
C ASP A 27 -14.44 5.03 -7.82
N GLY A 28 -14.27 5.79 -6.74
CA GLY A 28 -14.67 5.44 -5.39
C GLY A 28 -14.69 6.70 -4.54
N GLY A 29 -15.69 7.54 -4.80
CA GLY A 29 -15.84 8.85 -4.17
C GLY A 29 -15.94 8.77 -2.65
N VAL A 30 -14.98 9.41 -2.00
CA VAL A 30 -15.19 10.23 -0.80
C VAL A 30 -14.48 11.56 -1.09
N ASP A 31 -15.24 12.65 -1.23
CA ASP A 31 -14.71 14.00 -1.48
C ASP A 31 -14.02 14.56 -0.21
N ASN A 32 -12.97 13.89 0.25
CA ASN A 32 -11.99 14.42 1.16
C ASN A 32 -10.67 14.49 0.39
N PRO A 33 -10.23 15.67 -0.08
CA PRO A 33 -9.06 15.79 -0.97
C PRO A 33 -7.75 15.27 -0.33
N ASP A 34 -7.75 15.08 0.99
CA ASP A 34 -6.62 14.54 1.76
C ASP A 34 -6.74 13.03 2.05
N ALA A 35 -7.83 12.36 1.67
CA ALA A 35 -7.97 10.93 1.90
C ALA A 35 -7.09 10.13 0.93
N VAL A 36 -6.50 9.05 1.43
CA VAL A 36 -5.78 8.05 0.65
C VAL A 36 -6.54 6.75 0.70
N SER A 37 -6.66 6.08 -0.45
CA SER A 37 -7.26 4.76 -0.58
C SER A 37 -6.34 3.84 -1.35
N GLY A 38 -6.37 2.56 -1.01
CA GLY A 38 -5.56 1.57 -1.71
C GLY A 38 -5.71 0.16 -1.14
N THR A 39 -4.95 -0.76 -1.72
CA THR A 39 -4.77 -2.11 -1.20
C THR A 39 -3.44 -2.20 -0.48
N GLY A 40 -3.36 -3.12 0.48
CA GLY A 40 -2.12 -3.38 1.19
C GLY A 40 -2.21 -4.63 2.05
N THR A 41 -1.09 -4.95 2.68
CA THR A 41 -0.97 -6.09 3.59
C THR A 41 -0.73 -5.58 4.99
N VAL A 42 -1.51 -6.07 5.95
CA VAL A 42 -1.25 -5.87 7.37
C VAL A 42 -0.02 -6.68 7.75
N VAL A 43 0.96 -6.03 8.37
CA VAL A 43 2.22 -6.63 8.80
C VAL A 43 2.44 -6.36 10.29
N TYR A 44 2.80 -7.39 11.03
CA TYR A 44 3.27 -7.24 12.39
C TYR A 44 4.75 -6.81 12.39
N ASN A 45 5.07 -5.84 13.23
CA ASN A 45 6.42 -5.34 13.43
C ASN A 45 6.77 -5.38 14.92
N ASP A 46 7.86 -6.07 15.27
CA ASP A 46 8.28 -6.29 16.67
C ASP A 46 9.00 -5.07 17.30
N LEU A 47 9.17 -3.98 16.56
CA LEU A 47 9.76 -2.75 17.10
C LEU A 47 8.92 -2.17 18.25
N GLU A 48 9.61 -1.63 19.26
CA GLU A 48 9.01 -0.85 20.37
C GLU A 48 7.86 -1.55 21.11
N GLY A 49 7.89 -2.89 21.18
CA GLY A 49 6.89 -3.68 21.89
C GLY A 49 5.77 -4.24 21.01
N GLY A 50 5.90 -4.12 19.68
CA GLY A 50 4.97 -4.73 18.74
C GLY A 50 3.91 -3.76 18.25
N PHE A 51 3.72 -3.67 16.93
CA PHE A 51 2.61 -2.96 16.32
C PHE A 51 2.25 -3.55 14.96
N TYR A 52 1.04 -3.26 14.48
CA TYR A 52 0.61 -3.60 13.13
C TYR A 52 0.69 -2.38 12.21
N GLY A 53 1.25 -2.59 11.03
CA GLY A 53 1.37 -1.62 9.96
C GLY A 53 0.69 -2.09 8.68
N ILE A 54 0.48 -1.19 7.73
CA ILE A 54 -0.02 -1.53 6.39
C ILE A 54 1.09 -1.24 5.38
N VAL A 55 1.40 -2.21 4.53
CA VAL A 55 2.37 -2.07 3.42
C VAL A 55 1.64 -2.21 2.10
N THR A 56 1.70 -1.19 1.25
CA THR A 56 1.12 -1.25 -0.10
C THR A 56 2.05 -1.99 -1.07
N ASP A 57 1.53 -2.37 -2.24
CA ASP A 57 2.31 -3.06 -3.28
C ASP A 57 3.54 -2.22 -3.74
N ASP A 58 3.39 -0.89 -3.81
CA ASP A 58 4.49 0.05 -4.07
C ASP A 58 5.49 0.21 -2.91
N GLY A 59 5.30 -0.49 -1.80
CA GLY A 59 6.17 -0.44 -0.61
C GLY A 59 5.93 0.75 0.31
N THR A 60 4.86 1.54 0.08
CA THR A 60 4.46 2.61 1.00
C THR A 60 4.00 2.01 2.31
N ARG A 61 4.40 2.62 3.43
CA ARG A 61 4.10 2.15 4.78
C ARG A 61 3.16 3.12 5.46
N TYR A 62 2.04 2.61 5.96
CA TYR A 62 1.11 3.36 6.79
C TYR A 62 1.07 2.77 8.18
N LEU A 63 1.11 3.64 9.19
CA LEU A 63 0.94 3.28 10.59
C LEU A 63 -0.51 3.60 10.99
N PRO A 64 -1.41 2.61 10.99
CA PRO A 64 -2.80 2.83 11.36
C PRO A 64 -2.90 3.22 12.84
N LEU A 65 -3.53 4.35 13.12
CA LEU A 65 -3.73 4.86 14.48
C LEU A 65 -4.92 4.19 15.19
N ASN A 66 -5.79 3.54 14.43
CA ASN A 66 -7.07 2.98 14.85
C ASN A 66 -7.38 1.66 14.13
N LEU A 67 -6.38 0.78 13.93
CA LEU A 67 -6.60 -0.54 13.33
C LEU A 67 -7.56 -1.37 14.21
N PRO A 68 -8.69 -1.87 13.68
CA PRO A 68 -9.57 -2.72 14.46
C PRO A 68 -8.91 -4.08 14.73
N ASP A 69 -9.14 -4.66 15.93
CA ASP A 69 -8.56 -5.96 16.32
C ASP A 69 -8.85 -7.10 15.32
N ALA A 70 -10.00 -7.05 14.64
CA ALA A 70 -10.37 -8.04 13.62
C ALA A 70 -9.42 -8.05 12.40
N PHE A 71 -8.68 -6.97 12.17
CA PHE A 71 -7.69 -6.83 11.11
C PHE A 71 -6.25 -6.88 11.62
N ALA A 72 -6.03 -7.05 12.93
CA ALA A 72 -4.71 -7.17 13.55
C ALA A 72 -4.14 -8.59 13.36
N GLU A 73 -4.05 -9.03 12.11
CA GLU A 73 -3.52 -10.32 11.69
C GLU A 73 -2.34 -10.11 10.75
N ASP A 74 -1.25 -10.84 10.99
CA ASP A 74 -0.05 -10.73 10.16
C ASP A 74 -0.29 -11.38 8.79
N ASN A 75 0.11 -10.69 7.72
CA ASN A 75 -0.10 -11.04 6.31
C ASN A 75 -1.56 -10.97 5.82
N LEU A 76 -2.45 -10.25 6.52
CA LEU A 76 -3.82 -10.05 6.05
C LEU A 76 -3.87 -9.04 4.89
N ALA A 77 -4.40 -9.46 3.75
CA ALA A 77 -4.66 -8.58 2.62
C ALA A 77 -5.92 -7.73 2.87
N ILE A 78 -5.81 -6.43 2.65
CA ILE A 78 -6.89 -5.46 2.91
C ILE A 78 -7.03 -4.44 1.79
N THR A 79 -8.24 -3.90 1.65
CA THR A 79 -8.53 -2.61 1.02
C THR A 79 -8.82 -1.60 2.12
N PHE A 80 -8.28 -0.39 2.02
CA PHE A 80 -8.47 0.65 3.02
C PHE A 80 -8.69 2.04 2.40
N THR A 81 -9.32 2.90 3.18
CA THR A 81 -9.35 4.36 3.00
C THR A 81 -9.01 5.02 4.34
N GLY A 82 -8.26 6.11 4.32
CA GLY A 82 -7.93 6.84 5.54
C GLY A 82 -7.34 8.22 5.28
N ILE A 83 -7.16 8.98 6.37
CA ILE A 83 -6.62 10.34 6.35
C ILE A 83 -5.21 10.33 6.94
N PRO A 84 -4.17 10.70 6.18
CA PRO A 84 -2.81 10.81 6.71
C PRO A 84 -2.72 11.88 7.79
N ARG A 85 -2.11 11.54 8.93
CA ARG A 85 -1.87 12.43 10.07
C ARG A 85 -0.39 12.79 10.18
N ASN A 86 0.12 13.51 9.18
CA ASN A 86 1.55 13.86 9.06
C ASN A 86 2.12 14.67 10.24
N GLU A 87 1.26 15.35 10.99
CA GLU A 87 1.61 16.14 12.18
C GLU A 87 1.71 15.30 13.47
N VAL A 88 1.31 14.03 13.43
CA VAL A 88 1.39 13.13 14.58
C VAL A 88 2.77 12.48 14.64
N ALA A 89 3.53 12.79 15.68
CA ALA A 89 4.75 12.05 15.98
C ALA A 89 4.39 10.76 16.72
N THR A 90 4.81 9.61 16.17
CA THR A 90 4.64 8.30 16.80
C THR A 90 5.96 7.78 17.34
N ILE A 91 5.91 6.97 18.39
CA ILE A 91 7.12 6.37 18.96
C ILE A 91 7.77 5.42 17.94
N GLN A 92 6.94 4.69 17.18
CA GLN A 92 7.34 3.70 16.17
C GLN A 92 8.26 4.26 15.08
N GLN A 93 8.17 5.58 14.79
CA GLN A 93 8.85 6.27 13.70
C GLN A 93 8.84 5.48 12.37
N TRP A 94 7.75 4.78 12.10
CA TRP A 94 7.62 3.84 10.99
C TRP A 94 6.39 4.21 10.15
N GLY A 95 6.61 4.51 8.88
CA GLY A 95 5.53 4.83 7.94
C GLY A 95 4.85 6.17 8.21
N ILE A 96 3.76 6.40 7.47
CA ILE A 96 2.91 7.58 7.57
C ILE A 96 1.78 7.27 8.54
N PRO A 97 1.61 8.01 9.65
CA PRO A 97 0.46 7.84 10.53
C PRO A 97 -0.84 8.00 9.74
N LEU A 98 -1.76 7.06 9.88
CA LEU A 98 -2.99 7.00 9.10
C LEU A 98 -4.18 6.76 10.02
N GLU A 99 -5.18 7.63 9.96
CA GLU A 99 -6.47 7.37 10.58
C GLU A 99 -7.38 6.69 9.55
N LEU A 100 -7.70 5.42 9.78
CA LEU A 100 -8.56 4.63 8.90
C LEU A 100 -10.01 5.11 9.00
N THR A 101 -10.64 5.35 7.86
CA THR A 101 -12.07 5.63 7.74
C THR A 101 -12.84 4.40 7.26
N GLU A 102 -12.23 3.59 6.40
CA GLU A 102 -12.79 2.33 5.90
C GLU A 102 -11.70 1.27 5.77
N ILE A 103 -12.04 0.02 6.07
CA ILE A 103 -11.14 -1.14 5.93
C ILE A 103 -11.98 -2.40 5.67
N SER A 104 -11.53 -3.25 4.75
CA SER A 104 -12.13 -4.54 4.42
C SER A 104 -11.05 -5.52 3.98
N SER A 105 -11.27 -6.83 4.19
CA SER A 105 -10.42 -7.90 3.66
C SER A 105 -11.24 -8.82 2.76
N GLU A 106 -10.59 -9.43 1.79
CA GLU A 106 -11.23 -10.37 0.86
C GLU A 106 -11.46 -11.74 1.53
N ASP A 107 -10.55 -12.15 2.43
CA ASP A 107 -10.59 -13.43 3.14
C ASP A 107 -11.81 -13.57 4.08
N MET A 108 -12.28 -12.45 4.65
CA MET A 108 -13.47 -12.44 5.50
C MET A 108 -14.80 -12.70 4.74
N THR A 109 -14.76 -12.98 3.43
CA THR A 109 -15.95 -13.24 2.61
C THR A 109 -16.20 -14.70 2.22
N GLU A 110 -15.31 -15.65 2.54
CA GLU A 110 -15.53 -17.06 2.16
C GLU A 110 -15.51 -17.99 3.39
N VAL A 111 -16.68 -18.41 3.89
CA VAL A 111 -17.01 -19.82 4.22
C VAL A 111 -18.43 -19.96 4.81
N LEU A 112 -19.44 -20.17 3.96
CA LEU A 112 -20.39 -21.25 4.27
C LEU A 112 -20.11 -22.36 3.27
N PRO A 113 -19.36 -23.41 3.66
CA PRO A 113 -19.25 -24.55 2.80
C PRO A 113 -20.64 -25.19 2.73
N LEU A 114 -21.17 -25.25 1.51
CA LEU A 114 -22.28 -26.11 1.16
C LEU A 114 -21.81 -27.57 1.32
N PHE A 115 -21.87 -28.11 2.55
CA PHE A 115 -21.79 -29.55 2.78
C PHE A 115 -23.21 -30.07 3.09
N ASP A 116 -23.77 -30.65 2.03
CA ASP A 116 -24.78 -31.72 1.89
C ASP A 116 -26.01 -31.70 2.83
#